data_AF-A0A7Y4C9C9-F1
#
_entry.id   AF-A0A7Y4C9C9-F1
#
_cell.length_a   1.000
_cell.length_b   1.000
_cell.length_c   1.000
_cell.angle_alpha   90.00
_cell.angle_beta   90.00
_cell.angle_gamma   90.00
#
_symmetry.space_group_name_H-M   'P 1'
#
loop_
_entity.id
_entity.type
_entity.pdbx_description
1 polymer ?
#
loop_
_entity_poly.entity_id
_entity_poly.type
_entity_poly.pdbx_seq_one_letter_code
_entity_poly.pdbx_strand_id
1 'polypeptide(L)'
;MEQSFITKVGKITDAFEETLIAFFLGAMTLLTFANVVFRYVLNDNILWALELTVFMFAWMVLVGASYGVKKHFHIGVDVVINMAPQGLRKVYAIVAVLLCLTFSILLLIGSWNYWFPFVTERAWYETDDIPMPEMFQFLADVLNEGERYEKLPRFIPYAALPIGMAMLTFRFLQIALQIFTGKLDRMIASHEAEEDLDALKAEMKED
;
A
#
# COMPACT_ATOMS: atom_id res chain seq x y z
N MET A 1 5.66 28.31 6.50
CA MET A 1 6.74 27.34 6.18
C MET A 1 6.25 25.89 6.25
N GLU A 2 5.48 25.49 7.28
CA GLU A 2 4.96 24.11 7.45
C GLU A 2 4.06 23.60 6.33
N GLN A 3 3.25 24.46 5.70
CA GLN A 3 2.35 24.01 4.61
C GLN A 3 3.10 23.55 3.35
N SER A 4 4.30 24.08 3.08
CA SER A 4 5.11 23.66 1.93
C SER A 4 5.66 22.24 2.12
N PHE A 5 5.98 21.87 3.35
CA PHE A 5 6.58 20.57 3.68
C PHE A 5 5.57 19.43 3.54
N ILE A 6 4.37 19.58 4.11
CA ILE A 6 3.31 18.54 4.04
C ILE A 6 2.89 18.27 2.59
N THR A 7 2.76 19.33 1.77
CA THR A 7 2.41 19.18 0.36
C THR A 7 3.54 18.56 -0.46
N LYS A 8 4.80 18.91 -0.19
CA LYS A 8 5.96 18.28 -0.85
C LYS A 8 6.10 16.80 -0.48
N VAL A 9 6.01 16.48 0.80
CA VAL A 9 6.05 15.09 1.30
C VAL A 9 4.91 14.28 0.70
N GLY A 10 3.71 14.88 0.61
CA GLY A 10 2.56 14.28 -0.07
C GLY A 10 2.84 13.93 -1.53
N LYS A 11 3.42 14.84 -2.32
CA LYS A 11 3.72 14.58 -3.74
C LYS A 11 4.80 13.52 -3.95
N ILE A 12 5.84 13.52 -3.10
CA ILE A 12 6.92 12.54 -3.19
C ILE A 12 6.42 11.13 -2.85
N THR A 13 5.61 11.02 -1.79
CA THR A 13 5.02 9.73 -1.39
C THR A 13 4.08 9.19 -2.47
N ASP A 14 3.35 10.03 -3.18
CA ASP A 14 2.46 9.59 -4.27
C ASP A 14 3.23 9.07 -5.48
N ALA A 15 4.20 9.85 -5.95
CA ALA A 15 5.01 9.44 -7.08
C ALA A 15 5.73 8.12 -6.78
N PHE A 16 6.17 7.93 -5.53
CA PHE A 16 6.76 6.70 -5.07
C PHE A 16 5.76 5.52 -5.06
N GLU A 17 4.58 5.68 -4.45
CA GLU A 17 3.54 4.65 -4.43
C GLU A 17 3.07 4.27 -5.85
N GLU A 18 2.79 5.25 -6.71
CA GLU A 18 2.40 5.03 -8.11
C GLU A 18 3.50 4.30 -8.90
N THR A 19 4.76 4.73 -8.74
CA THR A 19 5.91 4.08 -9.40
C THR A 19 6.09 2.65 -8.92
N LEU A 20 5.96 2.38 -7.61
CA LEU A 20 6.04 1.04 -7.07
C LEU A 20 4.92 0.14 -7.60
N ILE A 21 3.67 0.62 -7.62
CA ILE A 21 2.54 -0.14 -8.15
C ILE A 21 2.76 -0.47 -9.63
N ALA A 22 3.15 0.52 -10.44
CA ALA A 22 3.43 0.33 -11.86
C ALA A 22 4.60 -0.64 -12.08
N PHE A 23 5.66 -0.54 -11.26
CA PHE A 23 6.80 -1.44 -11.29
C PHE A 23 6.40 -2.88 -11.00
N PHE A 24 5.70 -3.15 -9.89
CA PHE A 24 5.27 -4.50 -9.53
C PHE A 24 4.33 -5.08 -10.59
N LEU A 25 3.34 -4.30 -11.06
CA LEU A 25 2.42 -4.74 -12.10
C LEU A 25 3.16 -5.12 -13.38
N GLY A 26 3.98 -4.20 -13.91
CA GLY A 26 4.73 -4.42 -15.15
C GLY A 26 5.71 -5.59 -15.04
N ALA A 27 6.44 -5.69 -13.93
CA ALA A 27 7.39 -6.78 -13.73
C ALA A 27 6.69 -8.14 -13.56
N MET A 28 5.54 -8.21 -12.89
CA MET A 28 4.72 -9.44 -12.85
C MET A 28 4.21 -9.82 -14.23
N THR A 29 3.72 -8.86 -15.03
CA THR A 29 3.27 -9.11 -16.41
C THR A 29 4.41 -9.66 -17.26
N LEU A 30 5.60 -9.05 -17.19
CA LEU A 30 6.77 -9.52 -17.92
C LEU A 30 7.24 -10.90 -17.47
N LEU A 31 7.25 -11.16 -16.16
CA LEU A 31 7.66 -12.45 -15.60
C LEU A 31 6.71 -13.59 -15.98
N THR A 32 5.40 -13.34 -15.87
CA THR A 32 4.38 -14.32 -16.28
C THR A 32 4.41 -14.57 -17.78
N PHE A 33 4.61 -13.52 -18.59
CA PHE A 33 4.81 -13.65 -20.02
C PHE A 33 6.07 -14.46 -20.36
N ALA A 34 7.20 -14.17 -19.71
CA ALA A 34 8.43 -14.94 -19.88
C ALA A 34 8.23 -16.42 -19.51
N ASN A 35 7.53 -16.71 -18.42
CA ASN A 35 7.22 -18.08 -18.01
C ASN A 35 6.37 -18.82 -19.06
N VAL A 36 5.43 -18.13 -19.72
CA VAL A 36 4.65 -18.67 -20.84
C VAL A 36 5.55 -18.98 -22.05
N VAL A 37 6.46 -18.07 -22.41
CA VAL A 37 7.42 -18.29 -23.51
C VAL A 37 8.31 -19.50 -23.23
N PHE A 38 8.88 -19.60 -22.03
CA PHE A 38 9.69 -20.76 -21.63
C PHE A 38 8.90 -22.06 -21.79
N ARG A 39 7.65 -22.07 -21.33
CA ARG A 39 6.80 -23.26 -21.35
C ARG A 39 6.51 -23.76 -22.76
N TYR A 40 6.18 -22.86 -23.68
CA TYR A 40 5.73 -23.26 -25.01
C TYR A 40 6.84 -23.28 -26.06
N VAL A 41 7.91 -22.51 -25.88
CA VAL A 41 9.03 -22.41 -26.85
C VAL A 41 10.21 -23.28 -26.44
N LEU A 42 10.57 -23.26 -25.16
CA LEU A 42 11.74 -23.98 -24.64
C LEU A 42 11.40 -25.32 -24.01
N ASN A 43 10.09 -25.63 -23.89
CA ASN A 43 9.58 -26.83 -23.20
C ASN A 43 10.12 -26.96 -21.77
N ASP A 44 10.32 -25.81 -21.11
CA ASP A 44 10.84 -25.67 -19.75
C ASP A 44 10.02 -24.61 -18.98
N ASN A 45 10.17 -24.47 -17.67
CA ASN A 45 9.42 -23.47 -16.90
C ASN A 45 10.27 -22.76 -15.84
N ILE A 46 9.91 -21.51 -15.58
CA ILE A 46 10.55 -20.74 -14.51
C ILE A 46 9.84 -21.12 -13.20
N LEU A 47 10.39 -22.09 -12.47
CA LEU A 47 9.81 -22.65 -11.24
C LEU A 47 9.45 -21.56 -10.21
N TRP A 48 10.37 -20.63 -9.98
CA TRP A 48 10.20 -19.53 -9.02
C TRP A 48 9.28 -18.40 -9.47
N ALA A 49 8.82 -18.39 -10.73
CA ALA A 49 8.01 -17.30 -11.24
C ALA A 49 6.68 -17.16 -10.48
N LEU A 50 6.03 -18.27 -10.16
CA LEU A 50 4.77 -18.26 -9.42
C LEU A 50 4.95 -17.63 -8.04
N GLU A 51 5.90 -18.16 -7.26
CA GLU A 51 6.17 -17.67 -5.91
C GLU A 51 6.56 -16.18 -5.91
N LEU A 52 7.44 -15.76 -6.84
CA LEU A 52 7.83 -14.36 -6.92
C LEU A 52 6.66 -13.44 -7.27
N THR A 53 5.79 -13.83 -8.21
CA THR A 53 4.61 -13.02 -8.55
C THR A 53 3.65 -12.87 -7.38
N VAL A 54 3.49 -13.89 -6.53
CA VAL A 54 2.63 -13.80 -5.33
C VAL A 54 3.20 -12.78 -4.35
N PHE A 55 4.52 -12.76 -4.13
CA PHE A 55 5.14 -11.76 -3.26
C PHE A 55 5.07 -10.35 -3.86
N MET A 56 5.33 -10.19 -5.15
CA MET A 56 5.18 -8.91 -5.84
C MET A 56 3.73 -8.40 -5.78
N PHE A 57 2.76 -9.29 -5.89
CA PHE A 57 1.34 -8.96 -5.74
C PHE A 57 1.04 -8.48 -4.32
N ALA A 58 1.54 -9.17 -3.29
CA ALA A 58 1.39 -8.75 -1.90
C ALA A 58 1.97 -7.33 -1.67
N TRP A 59 3.17 -7.06 -2.17
CA TRP A 59 3.77 -5.72 -2.14
C TRP A 59 2.90 -4.68 -2.83
N MET A 60 2.44 -4.97 -4.06
CA MET A 60 1.60 -4.08 -4.85
C MET A 60 0.27 -3.77 -4.13
N VAL A 61 -0.40 -4.77 -3.57
CA VAL A 61 -1.68 -4.59 -2.86
C VAL A 61 -1.50 -3.77 -1.60
N LEU A 62 -0.45 -4.01 -0.83
CA LEU A 62 -0.19 -3.29 0.42
C LEU A 62 0.17 -1.82 0.17
N VAL A 63 1.00 -1.54 -0.84
CA VAL A 63 1.28 -0.17 -1.31
C VAL A 63 -0.01 0.47 -1.87
N GLY A 64 -0.75 -0.28 -2.68
CA GLY A 64 -2.00 0.15 -3.30
C GLY A 64 -3.10 0.50 -2.30
N ALA A 65 -3.17 -0.21 -1.17
CA ALA A 65 -4.10 0.12 -0.09
C ALA A 65 -3.84 1.52 0.50
N SER A 66 -2.57 1.84 0.75
CA SER A 66 -2.16 3.19 1.19
C SER A 66 -2.52 4.26 0.17
N TYR A 67 -2.19 4.03 -1.10
CA TYR A 67 -2.50 4.94 -2.19
C TYR A 67 -4.01 5.15 -2.38
N GLY A 68 -4.80 4.08 -2.25
CA GLY A 68 -6.27 4.12 -2.37
C GLY A 68 -6.95 4.96 -1.29
N VAL A 69 -6.44 4.94 -0.05
CA VAL A 69 -6.91 5.82 1.03
C VAL A 69 -6.76 7.29 0.66
N LYS A 70 -5.65 7.66 0.02
CA LYS A 70 -5.40 9.05 -0.39
C LYS A 70 -6.27 9.50 -1.56
N LYS A 71 -6.51 8.62 -2.54
CA LYS A 71 -7.35 8.92 -3.71
C LYS A 71 -8.84 8.77 -3.41
N HIS A 72 -9.21 8.51 -2.15
CA HIS A 72 -10.59 8.30 -1.71
C HIS A 72 -11.30 7.19 -2.50
N PHE A 73 -10.58 6.15 -2.92
CA PHE A 73 -11.17 5.02 -3.67
C PHE A 73 -12.02 4.08 -2.81
N HIS A 74 -11.94 4.19 -1.49
CA HIS A 74 -12.80 3.42 -0.61
C HIS A 74 -14.22 3.97 -0.69
N ILE A 75 -15.14 3.17 -1.24
CA ILE A 75 -16.55 3.53 -1.36
C ILE A 75 -17.11 3.81 0.03
N GLY A 76 -17.47 5.06 0.26
CA GLY A 76 -18.15 5.51 1.45
C GLY A 76 -19.65 5.32 1.34
N VAL A 77 -20.30 5.11 2.48
CA VAL A 77 -21.76 5.28 2.55
C VAL A 77 -22.04 6.79 2.66
N ASP A 78 -21.75 7.52 1.59
CA ASP A 78 -21.85 8.99 1.56
C ASP A 78 -23.30 9.47 1.77
N VAL A 79 -24.29 8.64 1.41
CA VAL A 79 -25.72 8.91 1.64
C VAL A 79 -26.01 9.17 3.12
N VAL A 80 -25.46 8.37 4.03
CA VAL A 80 -25.70 8.51 5.49
C VAL A 80 -25.06 9.80 6.02
N ILE A 81 -23.90 10.18 5.50
CA ILE A 81 -23.19 11.40 5.89
C ILE A 81 -23.91 12.64 5.31
N ASN A 82 -24.42 12.56 4.09
CA ASN A 82 -25.10 13.65 3.41
C ASN A 82 -26.48 13.94 4.02
N MET A 83 -27.16 12.95 4.58
CA MET A 83 -28.41 13.15 5.33
C MET A 83 -28.21 13.77 6.71
N ALA A 84 -26.97 13.79 7.23
CA ALA A 84 -26.69 14.33 8.56
C ALA A 84 -26.63 15.88 8.58
N PRO A 85 -27.10 16.53 9.68
CA PRO A 85 -26.87 17.94 9.94
C PRO A 85 -25.39 18.31 9.86
N GLN A 86 -25.07 19.51 9.36
CA GLN A 86 -23.70 19.97 9.11
C GLN A 86 -22.76 19.82 10.32
N GLY A 87 -23.26 20.02 11.54
CA GLY A 87 -22.48 19.86 12.78
C GLY A 87 -22.12 18.39 13.12
N LEU A 88 -22.94 17.42 12.70
CA LEU A 88 -22.70 16.00 12.97
C LEU A 88 -21.77 15.34 11.95
N ARG A 89 -21.67 15.89 10.74
CA ARG A 89 -20.75 15.38 9.69
C ARG A 89 -19.30 15.34 10.15
N LYS A 90 -18.85 16.40 10.84
CA LYS A 90 -17.49 16.46 11.40
C LYS A 90 -17.27 15.42 12.49
N VAL A 91 -18.27 15.14 13.33
CA VAL A 91 -18.19 14.09 14.35
C VAL A 91 -18.06 12.73 13.70
N TYR A 92 -18.86 12.43 12.67
CA TYR A 92 -18.76 11.17 11.93
C TYR A 92 -17.40 11.01 11.26
N ALA A 93 -16.87 12.07 10.64
CA ALA A 93 -15.54 12.04 10.03
C ALA A 93 -14.42 11.77 11.05
N ILE A 94 -14.49 12.42 12.23
CA ILE A 94 -13.53 12.18 13.33
C ILE A 94 -13.62 10.74 13.82
N VAL A 95 -14.83 10.23 14.10
CA VAL A 95 -15.03 8.87 14.59
C VAL A 95 -14.53 7.85 13.56
N ALA A 96 -14.89 8.00 12.29
CA ALA A 96 -14.45 7.11 11.21
C ALA A 96 -12.92 7.06 11.12
N VAL A 97 -12.27 8.24 11.10
CA VAL A 97 -10.81 8.29 11.01
C VAL A 97 -10.12 7.73 12.24
N LEU A 98 -10.65 7.97 13.43
CA LEU A 98 -10.09 7.37 14.66
C LEU A 98 -10.20 5.84 14.64
N LEU A 99 -11.33 5.29 14.17
CA LEU A 99 -11.49 3.84 14.01
C LEU A 99 -10.52 3.27 12.98
N CYS A 100 -10.41 3.90 11.80
CA CYS A 100 -9.47 3.48 10.76
C CYS A 100 -8.02 3.57 11.23
N LEU A 101 -7.64 4.65 11.93
CA LEU A 101 -6.31 4.82 12.48
C LEU A 101 -5.99 3.81 13.57
N THR A 102 -6.95 3.53 14.46
CA THR A 102 -6.80 2.49 15.48
C THR A 102 -6.59 1.13 14.84
N PHE A 103 -7.42 0.78 13.85
CA PHE A 103 -7.30 -0.47 13.11
C PHE A 103 -5.95 -0.58 12.39
N SER A 104 -5.50 0.48 11.70
CA SER A 104 -4.22 0.47 10.99
C SER A 104 -3.02 0.34 11.94
N ILE A 105 -3.08 0.96 13.12
CA ILE A 105 -2.05 0.81 14.16
C ILE A 105 -2.00 -0.63 14.67
N LEU A 106 -3.16 -1.26 14.93
CA LEU A 106 -3.21 -2.66 15.35
C LEU A 106 -2.61 -3.59 14.27
N LEU A 107 -2.93 -3.34 12.99
CA LEU A 107 -2.33 -4.09 11.88
C LEU A 107 -0.83 -3.84 11.76
N LEU A 108 -0.35 -2.62 12.00
CA LEU A 108 1.08 -2.31 11.99
C LEU A 108 1.81 -3.06 13.09
N ILE A 109 1.28 -3.07 14.32
CA ILE A 109 1.86 -3.83 15.44
C ILE A 109 1.87 -5.33 15.12
N GLY A 110 0.75 -5.87 14.62
CA GLY A 110 0.66 -7.28 14.23
C GLY A 110 1.64 -7.64 13.12
N SER A 111 1.76 -6.79 12.10
CA SER A 111 2.67 -6.98 10.97
C SER A 111 4.14 -6.91 11.40
N TRP A 112 4.48 -5.99 12.30
CA TRP A 112 5.82 -5.90 12.89
C TRP A 112 6.16 -7.15 13.70
N ASN A 113 5.27 -7.55 14.62
CA ASN A 113 5.48 -8.74 15.46
C ASN A 113 5.57 -10.03 14.63
N TYR A 114 4.85 -10.11 13.51
CA TYR A 114 4.95 -11.25 12.60
C TYR A 114 6.26 -11.27 11.81
N TRP A 115 6.71 -10.11 11.33
CA TRP A 115 7.90 -10.00 10.48
C TRP A 115 9.21 -10.04 11.27
N PHE A 116 9.26 -9.42 12.45
CA PHE A 116 10.48 -9.23 13.24
C PHE A 116 11.26 -10.53 13.56
N PRO A 117 10.60 -11.67 13.88
CA PRO A 117 11.31 -12.94 14.05
C PRO A 117 12.14 -13.34 12.83
N PHE A 118 11.71 -13.03 11.60
CA PHE A 118 12.41 -13.41 10.37
C PHE A 118 13.71 -12.63 10.13
N VAL A 119 13.98 -11.55 10.86
CA VAL A 119 15.29 -10.85 10.83
C VAL A 119 16.12 -11.14 12.08
N THR A 120 15.63 -12.00 12.97
CA THR A 120 16.28 -12.37 14.23
C THR A 120 16.31 -13.89 14.36
N GLU A 121 15.42 -14.48 15.16
CA GLU A 121 15.43 -15.91 15.53
C GLU A 121 15.12 -16.87 14.36
N ARG A 122 14.51 -16.35 13.30
CA ARG A 122 13.99 -17.10 12.14
C ARG A 122 14.62 -16.61 10.84
N ALA A 123 15.81 -16.02 10.91
CA ALA A 123 16.52 -15.49 9.75
C ALA A 123 16.93 -16.56 8.74
N TRP A 124 17.09 -17.79 9.18
CA TRP A 124 17.36 -18.97 8.34
C TRP A 124 16.16 -19.43 7.50
N TYR A 125 14.94 -18.93 7.74
CA TYR A 125 13.78 -19.35 6.94
C TYR A 125 13.80 -18.73 5.55
N GLU A 126 13.80 -19.59 4.54
CA GLU A 126 13.87 -19.22 3.13
C GLU A 126 12.56 -19.49 2.38
N THR A 127 12.42 -18.87 1.23
CA THR A 127 11.38 -19.15 0.23
C THR A 127 11.56 -20.53 -0.38
N ASP A 128 10.53 -21.04 -1.03
CA ASP A 128 10.54 -22.43 -1.48
C ASP A 128 11.27 -22.59 -2.82
N ASP A 129 11.05 -21.66 -3.76
CA ASP A 129 11.54 -21.76 -5.13
C ASP A 129 12.52 -20.65 -5.51
N ILE A 130 12.37 -19.42 -4.98
CA ILE A 130 13.12 -18.24 -5.43
C ILE A 130 14.61 -18.35 -5.07
N PRO A 131 15.52 -18.43 -6.06
CA PRO A 131 16.95 -18.56 -5.79
C PRO A 131 17.53 -17.26 -5.21
N MET A 132 18.47 -17.38 -4.27
CA MET A 132 19.17 -16.24 -3.70
C MET A 132 20.24 -15.72 -4.67
N PRO A 133 20.19 -14.46 -5.14
CA PRO A 133 21.24 -13.89 -5.99
C PRO A 133 22.57 -13.77 -5.23
N GLU A 134 23.67 -14.13 -5.88
CA GLU A 134 25.03 -14.07 -5.30
C GLU A 134 25.40 -12.70 -4.71
N MET A 135 24.98 -11.62 -5.35
CA MET A 135 25.22 -10.25 -4.90
C MET A 135 24.64 -9.96 -3.50
N PHE A 136 23.60 -10.68 -3.07
CA PHE A 136 22.95 -10.47 -1.78
C PHE A 136 23.40 -11.45 -0.69
N GLN A 137 24.36 -12.33 -0.97
CA GLN A 137 24.83 -13.34 -0.01
C GLN A 137 25.51 -12.75 1.23
N PHE A 138 25.94 -11.48 1.20
CA PHE A 138 26.45 -10.80 2.40
C PHE A 138 25.44 -10.77 3.56
N LEU A 139 24.14 -10.94 3.27
CA LEU A 139 23.10 -11.03 4.30
C LEU A 139 23.26 -12.28 5.17
N ALA A 140 23.88 -13.35 4.65
CA ALA A 140 24.20 -14.55 5.42
C ALA A 140 25.13 -14.24 6.60
N ASP A 141 26.17 -13.42 6.37
CA ASP A 141 27.14 -13.05 7.40
C ASP A 141 26.51 -12.21 8.51
N VAL A 142 25.50 -11.40 8.17
CA VAL A 142 24.87 -10.45 9.08
C VAL A 142 23.71 -11.08 9.85
N LEU A 143 22.92 -11.93 9.18
CA LEU A 143 21.62 -12.40 9.69
C LEU A 143 21.54 -13.92 9.85
N ASN A 144 22.40 -14.70 9.21
CA ASN A 144 22.32 -16.17 9.18
C ASN A 144 23.57 -16.86 9.73
N GLU A 145 24.27 -16.21 10.67
CA GLU A 145 25.47 -16.78 11.32
C GLU A 145 26.58 -17.21 10.32
N GLY A 146 26.59 -16.65 9.11
CA GLY A 146 27.50 -17.01 8.02
C GLY A 146 27.07 -18.23 7.19
N GLU A 147 25.93 -18.86 7.49
CA GLU A 147 25.37 -19.93 6.66
C GLU A 147 24.74 -19.35 5.39
N ARG A 148 25.20 -19.83 4.23
CA ARG A 148 24.75 -19.29 2.94
C ARG A 148 23.29 -19.67 2.68
N TYR A 149 22.55 -18.71 2.13
CA TYR A 149 21.17 -18.93 1.73
C TYR A 149 21.09 -19.66 0.39
N GLU A 150 20.29 -20.71 0.30
CA GLU A 150 20.01 -21.37 -0.98
C GLU A 150 18.93 -20.62 -1.76
N LYS A 151 17.89 -20.22 -1.04
CA LYS A 151 16.72 -19.50 -1.53
C LYS A 151 16.61 -18.13 -0.87
N LEU A 152 15.75 -17.28 -1.43
CA LEU A 152 15.56 -15.93 -0.94
C LEU A 152 15.04 -15.98 0.51
N PRO A 153 15.69 -15.31 1.48
CA PRO A 153 15.22 -15.26 2.86
C PRO A 153 13.82 -14.66 2.97
N ARG A 154 12.93 -15.27 3.77
CA ARG A 154 11.51 -14.83 3.86
C ARG A 154 11.32 -13.43 4.41
N PHE A 155 12.28 -12.89 5.18
CA PHE A 155 12.18 -11.52 5.66
C PHE A 155 12.13 -10.48 4.53
N ILE A 156 12.73 -10.78 3.37
CA ILE A 156 12.75 -9.85 2.23
C ILE A 156 11.33 -9.67 1.66
N PRO A 157 10.65 -10.73 1.17
CA PRO A 157 9.28 -10.57 0.68
C PRO A 157 8.31 -10.16 1.80
N TYR A 158 8.49 -10.65 3.04
CA TYR A 158 7.55 -10.36 4.12
C TYR A 158 7.67 -8.94 4.69
N ALA A 159 8.76 -8.22 4.37
CA ALA A 159 8.90 -6.81 4.74
C ALA A 159 7.77 -5.93 4.17
N ALA A 160 7.07 -6.42 3.13
CA ALA A 160 5.86 -5.80 2.60
C ALA A 160 4.82 -5.50 3.70
N LEU A 161 4.69 -6.40 4.68
CA LEU A 161 3.69 -6.30 5.74
C LEU A 161 3.91 -5.05 6.62
N PRO A 162 5.02 -4.91 7.37
CA PRO A 162 5.24 -3.74 8.20
C PRO A 162 5.35 -2.45 7.37
N ILE A 163 5.97 -2.48 6.19
CA ILE A 163 6.12 -1.30 5.33
C ILE A 163 4.77 -0.83 4.80
N GLY A 164 3.96 -1.74 4.29
CA GLY A 164 2.60 -1.48 3.81
C GLY A 164 1.71 -0.88 4.90
N MET A 165 1.69 -1.50 6.08
CA MET A 165 0.88 -1.01 7.19
C MET A 165 1.40 0.32 7.76
N ALA A 166 2.71 0.58 7.69
CA ALA A 166 3.29 1.86 8.08
C ALA A 166 2.85 2.99 7.13
N MET A 167 2.88 2.75 5.81
CA MET A 167 2.38 3.70 4.82
C MET A 167 0.88 3.96 5.01
N LEU A 168 0.08 2.90 5.17
CA LEU A 168 -1.36 3.02 5.42
C LEU A 168 -1.66 3.83 6.68
N THR A 169 -0.95 3.56 7.78
CA THR A 169 -1.10 4.29 9.04
C THR A 169 -0.69 5.75 8.89
N PHE A 170 0.40 6.02 8.15
CA PHE A 170 0.81 7.37 7.82
C PHE A 170 -0.27 8.13 7.05
N ARG A 171 -0.96 7.48 6.10
CA ARG A 171 -2.08 8.11 5.37
C ARG A 171 -3.26 8.42 6.28
N PHE A 172 -3.69 7.50 7.14
CA PHE A 172 -4.77 7.79 8.09
C PHE A 172 -4.39 8.89 9.08
N LEU A 173 -3.11 8.97 9.50
CA LEU A 173 -2.62 10.07 10.33
C LEU A 173 -2.71 11.42 9.59
N GLN A 174 -2.34 11.45 8.29
CA GLN A 174 -2.49 12.65 7.46
C GLN A 174 -3.95 13.10 7.37
N ILE A 175 -4.88 12.16 7.15
CA ILE A 175 -6.32 12.48 7.11
C ILE A 175 -6.80 12.97 8.48
N ALA A 176 -6.41 12.31 9.57
CA ALA A 176 -6.76 12.73 10.93
C ALA A 176 -6.35 14.18 11.19
N LEU A 177 -5.09 14.52 10.88
CA LEU A 177 -4.59 15.88 11.04
C LEU A 177 -5.35 16.90 10.18
N GLN A 178 -5.74 16.53 8.95
CA GLN A 178 -6.52 17.41 8.07
C GLN A 178 -7.95 17.65 8.60
N ILE A 179 -8.59 16.65 9.20
CA ILE A 179 -9.90 16.79 9.84
C ILE A 179 -9.81 17.63 11.11
N PHE A 180 -8.80 17.39 11.96
CA PHE A 180 -8.61 18.16 13.19
C PHE A 180 -8.28 19.62 12.92
N THR A 181 -7.52 19.91 11.85
CA THR A 181 -7.22 21.29 11.42
C THR A 181 -8.37 21.96 10.68
N GLY A 182 -9.51 21.27 10.48
CA GLY A 182 -10.70 21.81 9.80
C GLY A 182 -10.52 22.04 8.31
N LYS A 183 -9.51 21.41 7.69
CA LYS A 183 -9.30 21.48 6.23
C LYS A 183 -10.19 20.50 5.47
N LEU A 184 -10.68 19.47 6.16
CA LEU A 184 -11.47 18.39 5.60
C LEU A 184 -12.63 18.07 6.55
N ASP A 185 -13.85 18.16 6.04
CA ASP A 185 -15.07 17.88 6.82
C ASP A 185 -15.65 16.48 6.54
N ARG A 186 -15.09 15.75 5.57
CA ARG A 186 -15.53 14.42 5.14
C ARG A 186 -14.35 13.56 4.72
N MET A 187 -14.28 12.31 5.16
CA MET A 187 -13.17 11.40 4.83
C MET A 187 -13.21 10.90 3.38
N ILE A 188 -14.38 10.96 2.73
CA ILE A 188 -14.64 10.40 1.41
C ILE A 188 -15.20 11.52 0.54
N ALA A 189 -14.56 11.74 -0.61
CA ALA A 189 -15.06 12.63 -1.63
C ALA A 189 -15.90 11.78 -2.59
N SER A 190 -17.22 11.93 -2.54
CA SER A 190 -18.10 11.41 -3.58
C SER A 190 -17.75 12.16 -4.88
N HIS A 191 -17.01 11.53 -5.79
CA HIS A 191 -16.75 12.08 -7.12
C HIS A 191 -18.07 12.46 -7.82
N GLU A 192 -19.15 11.70 -7.56
CA GLU A 192 -20.51 12.03 -8.01
C GLU A 192 -20.98 13.42 -7.57
N ALA A 193 -20.67 13.87 -6.35
CA ALA A 193 -21.11 15.19 -5.91
C ALA A 193 -20.31 16.35 -6.52
N GLU A 194 -19.06 16.12 -6.96
CA GLU A 194 -18.31 17.10 -7.74
C GLU A 194 -18.80 17.15 -9.19
N GLU A 195 -19.06 15.99 -9.81
CA GLU A 195 -19.65 15.91 -11.16
C GLU A 195 -21.05 16.52 -11.21
N ASP A 196 -21.91 16.24 -10.23
CA ASP A 196 -23.25 16.84 -10.12
C ASP A 196 -23.19 18.37 -9.92
N LEU A 197 -22.25 18.85 -9.10
CA LEU A 197 -22.06 20.29 -8.89
C LEU A 197 -21.52 21.00 -10.14
N ASP A 198 -20.63 20.36 -10.89
CA ASP A 198 -20.09 20.93 -12.11
C ASP A 198 -21.09 20.85 -13.27
N ALA A 199 -21.93 19.82 -13.33
CA ALA A 199 -23.08 19.73 -14.23
C ALA A 199 -24.10 20.85 -13.93
N LEU A 200 -24.45 21.06 -12.66
CA LEU A 200 -25.35 22.15 -12.25
C LEU A 200 -24.78 23.54 -12.57
N LYS A 201 -23.47 23.76 -12.37
CA LYS A 201 -22.83 25.03 -12.76
C LYS A 201 -22.78 25.24 -14.27
N ALA A 202 -22.73 24.16 -15.05
CA ALA A 202 -22.79 24.24 -16.50
C ALA A 202 -24.20 24.62 -16.97
N GLU A 203 -25.24 24.00 -16.43
CA GLU A 203 -26.65 24.36 -16.69
C GLU A 203 -26.95 25.82 -16.30
N MET A 204 -26.50 26.26 -15.11
CA MET A 204 -26.67 27.65 -14.67
C MET A 204 -25.89 28.70 -15.48
N LYS A 205 -24.96 28.27 -16.35
CA LYS A 205 -24.21 29.15 -17.26
C LYS A 205 -24.86 29.26 -18.64
N GLU A 206 -25.77 28.35 -18.98
CA GLU A 206 -26.49 28.31 -20.24
C GLU A 206 -27.83 29.08 -20.20
N ASP A 207 -28.34 29.39 -18.99
CA ASP A 207 -29.48 30.28 -18.72
C ASP A 207 -29.07 31.75 -18.45
#